data_AF-A0A524JJ47-F1
#
_entry.id   AF-A0A524JJ47-F1
#
_cell.length_a   1.000
_cell.length_b   1.000
_cell.length_c   1.000
_cell.angle_alpha   90.00
_cell.angle_beta   90.00
_cell.angle_gamma   90.00
#
_symmetry.space_group_name_H-M   'P 1'
#
loop_
_entity.id
_entity.type
_entity.pdbx_description
1 polymer ?
#
loop_
_entity_poly.entity_id
_entity_poly.type
_entity_poly.pdbx_seq_one_letter_code
_entity_poly.pdbx_strand_id
1 'polypeptide(L)'
;LLLQGNTITEVAEMLDVSRTTIYNRRKDFLDYAEKEGILLAAEHFDVEDTFEELSNLALELKLNGLKVEEARRGSEILSLLDSFRVNSPEIFINEVMKKSEESNITGEEITKYALELKKLEQEEQKNYSQLISEINDRKTEHTKLENSLRIIKEQIEHVKDDLEHQIVESDTTKETLNIFIDTREHLRDNGISLEDTTRLEKLVSNFDEHDFDIEKIMDFFTSSRFLRDSFDRNKEDNERLEERNQALRKENSALEVKLENNLGMYSAIKGFEEAKISPEDVLEIIQIVTGMSQGLNISEEEAINQFVKDVKTQYTERNGYRFQIDELQKLQRLYQDKNTLLKEEVEVLEEVLDDRKEAIESLKRLDALDISNEEIVEWGELIKDLGYEVSTFRKMLSEIGGIPSYLEEKTQEVSALELKEKELRLNVNDLEKELAAIQDTLSLIRQSIEYETGKIKESVESFDNYFSSPDTGFKARSTRVVDDIVENLTTLINNTKYDWSNDLKKLDHNVKKILEETDRILENAYRGGRLVGQFHSLEPIHKILRDEQVSKTEGTIGVITMLTYIKIWLGKNYSEELDTFDKVIENLMRDLGDIY
;
A
#
# COMPACT_ATOMS: atom_id res chain seq x y z
N LEU A 1 -45.13 33.81 19.67
CA LEU A 1 -44.78 32.44 20.13
C LEU A 1 -44.69 31.43 18.99
N LEU A 2 -45.77 31.06 18.30
CA LEU A 2 -45.70 30.13 17.15
C LEU A 2 -44.86 30.69 15.98
N LEU A 3 -45.05 31.97 15.65
CA LEU A 3 -44.25 32.67 14.65
C LEU A 3 -42.75 32.78 15.03
N GLN A 4 -42.44 32.65 16.32
CA GLN A 4 -41.06 32.65 16.84
C GLN A 4 -40.43 31.24 16.81
N GLY A 5 -41.07 30.26 16.16
CA GLY A 5 -40.53 28.91 15.96
C GLY A 5 -40.86 27.89 17.05
N ASN A 6 -41.58 28.28 18.11
CA ASN A 6 -41.99 27.35 19.16
C ASN A 6 -43.04 26.36 18.63
N THR A 7 -42.94 25.11 19.03
CA THR A 7 -43.91 24.06 18.70
C THR A 7 -45.25 24.30 19.39
N ILE A 8 -46.33 23.74 18.84
CA ILE A 8 -47.67 23.80 19.47
C ILE A 8 -47.64 23.30 20.92
N THR A 9 -46.80 22.30 21.19
CA THR A 9 -46.61 21.74 22.54
C THR A 9 -45.95 22.74 23.49
N GLU A 10 -44.84 23.36 23.09
CA GLU A 10 -44.13 24.34 23.92
C GLU A 10 -44.98 25.58 24.18
N VAL A 11 -45.72 26.06 23.16
CA VAL A 11 -46.62 27.20 23.33
C VAL A 11 -47.79 26.87 24.26
N ALA A 12 -48.34 25.66 24.16
CA ALA A 12 -49.40 25.19 25.05
C ALA A 12 -48.93 25.12 26.51
N GLU A 13 -47.70 24.65 26.74
CA GLU A 13 -47.08 24.58 28.07
C GLU A 13 -46.73 25.97 28.62
N MET A 14 -46.18 26.87 27.80
CA MET A 14 -45.83 28.25 28.21
C MET A 14 -47.04 29.10 28.57
N LEU A 15 -48.18 28.87 27.91
CA LEU A 15 -49.42 29.61 28.13
C LEU A 15 -50.40 28.91 29.08
N ASP A 16 -50.06 27.72 29.57
CA ASP A 16 -50.92 26.86 30.40
C ASP A 16 -52.31 26.62 29.78
N VAL A 17 -52.34 26.26 28.49
CA VAL A 17 -53.57 25.97 27.73
C VAL A 17 -53.48 24.64 26.99
N SER A 18 -54.62 24.10 26.55
CA SER A 18 -54.62 22.85 25.79
C SER A 18 -53.96 23.01 24.41
N ARG A 19 -53.28 21.96 23.94
CA ARG A 19 -52.73 21.89 22.57
C ARG A 19 -53.79 22.13 21.50
N THR A 20 -55.02 21.66 21.74
CA THR A 20 -56.18 21.87 20.85
C THR A 20 -56.53 23.35 20.72
N THR A 21 -56.44 24.12 21.81
CA THR A 21 -56.66 25.58 21.80
C THR A 21 -55.65 26.29 20.91
N ILE A 22 -54.36 25.93 21.03
CA ILE A 22 -53.29 26.50 20.20
C ILE A 22 -53.43 26.08 18.73
N TYR A 23 -53.79 24.81 18.48
CA TYR A 23 -54.03 24.30 17.13
C TYR A 23 -55.18 25.04 16.44
N ASN A 24 -56.31 25.21 17.12
CA ASN A 24 -57.46 25.94 16.57
C ASN A 24 -57.12 27.39 16.28
N ARG A 25 -56.40 28.07 17.20
CA ARG A 25 -55.99 29.47 16.97
C ARG A 25 -55.02 29.62 15.79
N ARG A 26 -54.11 28.65 15.60
CA ARG A 26 -53.23 28.59 14.42
C ARG A 26 -54.03 28.35 13.14
N LYS A 27 -55.01 27.46 13.18
CA LYS A 27 -55.88 27.17 12.05
C LYS A 27 -56.69 28.39 11.67
N ASP A 28 -57.29 29.09 12.63
CA ASP A 28 -58.03 30.33 12.39
C ASP A 28 -57.16 31.40 11.71
N PHE A 29 -55.90 31.53 12.14
CA PHE A 29 -54.94 32.44 11.50
C PHE A 29 -54.66 32.06 10.04
N LEU A 30 -54.42 30.78 9.77
CA LEU A 30 -54.15 30.29 8.41
C LEU A 30 -55.38 30.43 7.50
N ASP A 31 -56.55 30.06 8.00
CA ASP A 31 -57.82 30.16 7.27
C ASP A 31 -58.16 31.63 6.94
N TYR A 32 -57.79 32.58 7.83
CA TYR A 32 -57.94 34.02 7.58
C TYR A 32 -56.88 34.54 6.60
N ALA A 33 -55.62 34.13 6.74
CA ALA A 33 -54.53 34.50 5.85
C ALA A 33 -54.74 34.00 4.41
N GLU A 34 -55.35 32.83 4.22
CA GLU A 34 -55.70 32.30 2.91
C GLU A 34 -56.83 33.10 2.22
N LYS A 35 -57.77 33.62 3.01
CA LYS A 35 -58.92 34.39 2.51
C LYS A 35 -58.60 35.85 2.21
N GLU A 36 -57.95 36.52 3.17
CA GLU A 36 -57.78 37.99 3.15
C GLU A 36 -56.31 38.40 2.93
N GLY A 37 -55.37 37.44 2.96
CA GLY A 37 -53.95 37.70 2.82
C GLY A 37 -53.22 37.81 4.18
N ILE A 38 -51.93 37.50 4.16
CA ILE A 38 -51.12 37.29 5.38
C ILE A 38 -50.87 38.57 6.19
N LEU A 39 -50.83 39.74 5.53
CA LEU A 39 -50.69 41.05 6.19
C LEU A 39 -51.94 41.41 7.00
N LEU A 40 -53.12 41.27 6.39
CA LEU A 40 -54.40 41.52 7.06
C LEU A 40 -54.67 40.48 8.17
N ALA A 41 -54.17 39.26 8.01
CA ALA A 41 -54.18 38.26 9.09
C ALA A 41 -53.24 38.64 10.24
N ALA A 42 -52.05 39.17 9.95
CA ALA A 42 -51.12 39.62 10.97
C ALA A 42 -51.70 40.80 11.79
N GLU A 43 -52.36 41.75 11.14
CA GLU A 43 -53.09 42.85 11.78
C GLU A 43 -54.28 42.33 12.61
N HIS A 44 -55.11 41.45 12.04
CA HIS A 44 -56.30 40.92 12.71
C HIS A 44 -55.99 40.08 13.98
N PHE A 45 -54.80 39.48 14.05
CA PHE A 45 -54.36 38.66 15.18
C PHE A 45 -53.32 39.36 16.07
N ASP A 46 -53.11 40.68 15.92
CA ASP A 46 -52.16 41.50 16.69
C ASP A 46 -50.73 40.95 16.68
N VAL A 47 -50.24 40.47 15.52
CA VAL A 47 -48.89 39.93 15.32
C VAL A 47 -48.12 40.63 14.19
N GLU A 48 -48.54 41.84 13.82
CA GLU A 48 -47.96 42.65 12.75
C GLU A 48 -46.45 42.88 12.93
N ASP A 49 -46.02 43.31 14.12
CA ASP A 49 -44.59 43.56 14.42
C ASP A 49 -43.71 42.31 14.19
N THR A 50 -44.17 41.15 14.68
CA THR A 50 -43.44 39.88 14.49
C THR A 50 -43.43 39.42 13.03
N PHE A 51 -44.52 39.69 12.31
CA PHE A 51 -44.59 39.40 10.88
C PHE A 51 -43.67 40.29 10.06
N GLU A 52 -43.56 41.58 10.39
CA GLU A 52 -42.64 42.52 9.75
C GLU A 52 -41.18 42.14 10.01
N GLU A 53 -40.82 41.78 11.25
CA GLU A 53 -39.49 41.27 11.60
C GLU A 53 -39.10 40.02 10.78
N LEU A 54 -40.00 39.04 10.69
CA LEU A 54 -39.76 37.82 9.91
C LEU A 54 -39.70 38.08 8.41
N SER A 55 -40.48 39.04 7.91
CA SER A 55 -40.47 39.45 6.51
C SER A 55 -39.16 40.16 6.15
N ASN A 56 -38.68 41.05 7.02
CA ASN A 56 -37.38 41.72 6.86
C ASN A 56 -36.24 40.71 6.91
N LEU A 57 -36.26 39.78 7.85
CA LEU A 57 -35.27 38.69 7.91
C LEU A 57 -35.31 37.83 6.63
N ALA A 58 -36.49 37.45 6.15
CA ALA A 58 -36.61 36.67 4.92
C ALA A 58 -36.07 37.43 3.69
N LEU A 59 -36.27 38.76 3.63
CA LEU A 59 -35.69 39.61 2.60
C LEU A 59 -34.17 39.68 2.71
N GLU A 60 -33.62 39.86 3.90
CA GLU A 60 -32.16 39.88 4.13
C GLU A 60 -31.51 38.54 3.75
N LEU A 61 -32.11 37.41 4.12
CA LEU A 61 -31.63 36.08 3.73
C LEU A 61 -31.65 35.92 2.21
N LYS A 62 -32.72 36.37 1.56
CA LYS A 62 -32.86 36.33 0.10
C LYS A 62 -31.83 37.23 -0.61
N LEU A 63 -31.58 38.43 -0.10
CA LEU A 63 -30.58 39.37 -0.63
C LEU A 63 -29.16 38.80 -0.54
N ASN A 64 -28.86 38.05 0.51
CA ASN A 64 -27.56 37.41 0.73
C ASN A 64 -27.46 35.99 0.13
N GLY A 65 -28.51 35.51 -0.55
CA GLY A 65 -28.53 34.17 -1.14
C GLY A 65 -28.49 33.02 -0.12
N LEU A 66 -28.85 33.28 1.13
CA LEU A 66 -28.81 32.33 2.23
C LEU A 66 -30.14 31.60 2.40
N LYS A 67 -30.08 30.31 2.70
CA LYS A 67 -31.24 29.55 3.15
C LYS A 67 -31.46 29.73 4.66
N VAL A 68 -32.70 29.57 5.10
CA VAL A 68 -33.07 29.64 6.54
C VAL A 68 -32.23 28.67 7.38
N GLU A 69 -31.96 27.48 6.87
CA GLU A 69 -31.12 26.49 7.56
C GLU A 69 -29.65 26.91 7.70
N GLU A 70 -29.12 27.63 6.71
CA GLU A 70 -27.74 28.15 6.73
C GLU A 70 -27.63 29.30 7.73
N ALA A 71 -28.63 30.18 7.77
CA ALA A 71 -28.71 31.26 8.75
C ALA A 71 -28.86 30.72 10.18
N ARG A 72 -29.66 29.66 10.37
CA ARG A 72 -29.81 28.97 11.66
C ARG A 72 -28.48 28.39 12.14
N ARG A 73 -27.78 27.65 11.27
CA ARG A 73 -26.43 27.13 11.59
C ARG A 73 -25.44 28.27 11.89
N GLY A 74 -25.48 29.36 11.13
CA GLY A 74 -24.66 30.54 11.40
C GLY A 74 -24.94 31.15 12.78
N SER A 75 -26.21 31.24 13.17
CA SER A 75 -26.61 31.71 14.50
C SER A 75 -26.14 30.78 15.62
N GLU A 76 -26.23 29.45 15.42
CA GLU A 76 -25.70 28.46 16.37
C GLU A 76 -24.18 28.61 16.55
N ILE A 77 -23.44 28.77 15.45
CA ILE A 77 -21.99 29.02 15.46
C ILE A 77 -21.66 30.31 16.20
N LEU A 78 -22.40 31.40 15.94
CA LEU A 78 -22.20 32.68 16.63
C LEU A 78 -22.46 32.55 18.13
N SER A 79 -23.50 31.83 18.54
CA SER A 79 -23.80 31.58 19.96
C SER A 79 -22.70 30.80 20.67
N LEU A 80 -22.08 29.84 19.97
CA LEU A 80 -20.92 29.11 20.46
C LEU A 80 -19.71 30.03 20.60
N LEU A 81 -19.43 30.88 19.61
CA LEU A 81 -18.31 31.83 19.65
C LEU A 81 -18.49 32.88 20.75
N ASP A 82 -19.72 33.32 21.00
CA ASP A 82 -20.06 34.18 22.14
C ASP A 82 -19.79 33.48 23.48
N SER A 83 -20.06 32.17 23.59
CA SER A 83 -19.73 31.39 24.78
C SER A 83 -18.22 31.33 25.06
N PHE A 84 -17.40 31.41 24.01
CA PHE A 84 -15.94 31.52 24.09
C PHE A 84 -15.44 32.96 24.27
N ARG A 85 -16.35 33.95 24.42
CA ARG A 85 -16.03 35.38 24.56
C ARG A 85 -15.21 35.93 23.40
N VAL A 86 -15.49 35.46 22.19
CA VAL A 86 -14.82 35.94 20.98
C VAL A 86 -15.42 37.30 20.60
N ASN A 87 -14.67 38.39 20.80
CA ASN A 87 -15.16 39.76 20.57
C ASN A 87 -15.48 40.07 19.09
N SER A 88 -14.89 39.34 18.15
CA SER A 88 -15.17 39.45 16.72
C SER A 88 -15.09 38.07 16.07
N PRO A 89 -16.22 37.35 15.97
CA PRO A 89 -16.31 36.04 15.34
C PRO A 89 -15.73 36.01 13.92
N GLU A 90 -15.96 37.06 13.13
CA GLU A 90 -15.50 37.19 11.76
C GLU A 90 -13.96 37.25 11.67
N ILE A 91 -13.33 38.06 12.52
CA ILE A 91 -11.86 38.15 12.58
C ILE A 91 -11.28 36.81 13.02
N PHE A 92 -11.88 36.19 14.03
CA PHE A 92 -11.44 34.91 14.56
C PHE A 92 -11.51 33.80 13.50
N ILE A 93 -12.64 33.64 12.82
CA ILE A 93 -12.81 32.63 11.77
C ILE A 93 -11.82 32.87 10.64
N ASN A 94 -11.66 34.13 10.19
CA ASN A 94 -10.69 34.46 9.14
C ASN A 94 -9.24 34.18 9.57
N GLU A 95 -8.88 34.43 10.83
CA GLU A 95 -7.54 34.13 11.34
C GLU A 95 -7.29 32.62 11.43
N VAL A 96 -8.29 31.86 11.87
CA VAL A 96 -8.22 30.38 11.91
C VAL A 96 -8.07 29.83 10.49
N MET A 97 -8.89 30.27 9.54
CA MET A 97 -8.82 29.85 8.14
C MET A 97 -7.47 30.20 7.52
N LYS A 98 -6.98 31.42 7.74
CA LYS A 98 -5.66 31.84 7.24
C LYS A 98 -4.51 30.99 7.81
N LYS A 99 -4.51 30.70 9.10
CA LYS A 99 -3.49 29.83 9.72
C LYS A 99 -3.61 28.37 9.26
N SER A 100 -4.83 27.92 8.97
CA SER A 100 -5.14 26.63 8.36
C SER A 100 -4.47 26.52 6.99
N GLU A 101 -4.64 27.53 6.14
CA GLU A 101 -4.02 27.61 4.82
C GLU A 101 -2.48 27.67 4.90
N GLU A 102 -1.93 28.50 5.79
CA GLU A 102 -0.47 28.60 6.00
C GLU A 102 0.16 27.29 6.48
N SER A 103 -0.61 26.47 7.21
CA SER A 103 -0.14 25.18 7.76
C SER A 103 -0.54 23.98 6.90
N ASN A 104 -1.23 24.20 5.77
CA ASN A 104 -1.83 23.15 4.92
C ASN A 104 -2.70 22.15 5.72
N ILE A 105 -3.44 22.64 6.70
CA ILE A 105 -4.40 21.87 7.50
C ILE A 105 -5.79 22.24 7.01
N THR A 106 -6.69 21.27 6.88
CA THR A 106 -8.09 21.51 6.51
C THR A 106 -8.96 21.84 7.73
N GLY A 107 -10.11 22.47 7.53
CA GLY A 107 -11.06 22.76 8.63
C GLY A 107 -11.56 21.50 9.36
N GLU A 108 -11.69 20.38 8.66
CA GLU A 108 -12.05 19.08 9.24
C GLU A 108 -10.95 18.55 10.16
N GLU A 109 -9.68 18.66 9.73
CA GLU A 109 -8.52 18.29 10.55
C GLU A 109 -8.37 19.19 11.77
N ILE A 110 -8.60 20.51 11.64
CA ILE A 110 -8.62 21.41 12.81
C ILE A 110 -9.66 20.94 13.83
N THR A 111 -10.85 20.58 13.37
CA THR A 111 -11.94 20.11 14.24
C THR A 111 -11.57 18.79 14.91
N LYS A 112 -11.02 17.85 14.14
CA LYS A 112 -10.52 16.56 14.65
C LYS A 112 -9.43 16.75 15.71
N TYR A 113 -8.41 17.56 15.42
CA TYR A 113 -7.32 17.83 16.36
C TYR A 113 -7.80 18.57 17.61
N ALA A 114 -8.74 19.50 17.48
CA ALA A 114 -9.33 20.17 18.63
C ALA A 114 -10.08 19.18 19.54
N LEU A 115 -10.82 18.22 18.96
CA LEU A 115 -11.51 17.17 19.71
C LEU A 115 -10.54 16.19 20.38
N GLU A 116 -9.52 15.72 19.66
CA GLU A 116 -8.48 14.86 20.23
C GLU A 116 -7.73 15.55 21.36
N LEU A 117 -7.41 16.83 21.18
CA LEU A 117 -6.72 17.62 22.18
C LEU A 117 -7.61 17.89 23.40
N LYS A 118 -8.92 18.07 23.21
CA LYS A 118 -9.89 18.14 24.30
C LYS A 118 -10.00 16.83 25.07
N LYS A 119 -9.97 15.71 24.36
CA LYS A 119 -9.97 14.37 24.96
C LYS A 119 -8.70 14.15 25.79
N LEU A 120 -7.54 14.55 25.27
CA LEU A 120 -6.28 14.52 26.01
C LEU A 120 -6.30 15.40 27.27
N GLU A 121 -6.90 16.61 27.21
CA GLU A 121 -7.09 17.44 28.42
C GLU A 121 -7.89 16.70 29.51
N GLN A 122 -8.90 15.93 29.11
CA GLN A 122 -9.75 15.17 30.02
C GLN A 122 -9.04 13.95 30.60
N GLU A 123 -8.34 13.18 29.76
CA GLU A 123 -7.61 11.97 30.15
C GLU A 123 -6.45 12.28 31.10
N GLU A 124 -5.67 13.32 30.78
CA GLU A 124 -4.50 13.71 31.55
C GLU A 124 -4.82 14.65 32.73
N GLN A 125 -6.08 15.10 32.85
CA GLN A 125 -6.52 16.10 33.83
C GLN A 125 -5.67 17.38 33.81
N LYS A 126 -5.23 17.79 32.62
CA LYS A 126 -4.38 18.96 32.38
C LYS A 126 -5.07 19.89 31.41
N ASN A 127 -4.92 21.19 31.60
CA ASN A 127 -5.37 22.15 30.59
C ASN A 127 -4.35 22.27 29.45
N TYR A 128 -4.77 22.84 28.31
CA TYR A 128 -3.94 23.01 27.13
C TYR A 128 -2.59 23.66 27.43
N SER A 129 -2.56 24.70 28.26
CA SER A 129 -1.31 25.39 28.60
C SER A 129 -0.32 24.48 29.35
N GLN A 130 -0.82 23.60 30.22
CA GLN A 130 0.00 22.62 30.93
C GLN A 130 0.50 21.52 29.99
N LEU A 131 -0.35 21.02 29.09
CA LEU A 131 0.04 20.03 28.08
C LEU A 131 1.14 20.58 27.15
N ILE A 132 0.98 21.81 26.66
CA ILE A 132 1.97 22.45 25.80
C ILE A 132 3.29 22.69 26.53
N SER A 133 3.24 23.10 27.81
CA SER A 133 4.45 23.24 28.63
C SER A 133 5.18 21.90 28.76
N GLU A 134 4.47 20.82 29.08
CA GLU A 134 5.06 19.50 29.23
C GLU A 134 5.65 18.96 27.91
N ILE A 135 4.95 19.17 26.79
CA ILE A 135 5.46 18.80 25.46
C ILE A 135 6.77 19.55 25.16
N ASN A 136 6.82 20.85 25.44
CA ASN A 136 8.03 21.64 25.24
C ASN A 136 9.17 21.17 26.17
N ASP A 137 8.88 20.92 27.44
CA ASP A 137 9.86 20.40 28.40
C ASP A 137 10.43 19.06 27.93
N ARG A 138 9.57 18.11 27.54
CA ARG A 138 9.99 16.81 26.98
C ARG A 138 10.78 16.96 25.69
N LYS A 139 10.42 17.90 24.81
CA LYS A 139 11.19 18.18 23.59
C LYS A 139 12.60 18.69 23.91
N THR A 140 12.73 19.57 24.90
CA THR A 140 14.06 20.03 25.34
C THR A 140 14.86 18.90 26.00
N GLU A 141 14.22 18.04 26.78
CA GLU A 141 14.86 16.87 27.38
C GLU A 141 15.32 15.86 26.32
N HIS A 142 14.48 15.56 25.33
CA HIS A 142 14.83 14.73 24.19
C HIS A 142 16.06 15.25 23.47
N THR A 143 16.10 16.55 23.18
CA THR A 143 17.24 17.20 22.51
C THR A 143 18.52 17.11 23.37
N LYS A 144 18.40 17.21 24.70
CA LYS A 144 19.54 17.01 25.62
C LYS A 144 20.02 15.56 25.62
N LEU A 145 19.12 14.60 25.64
CA LEU A 145 19.43 13.17 25.60
C LEU A 145 20.08 12.78 24.28
N GLU A 146 19.58 13.26 23.14
CA GLU A 146 20.19 13.05 21.82
C GLU A 146 21.62 13.59 21.76
N ASN A 147 21.84 14.81 22.26
CA ASN A 147 23.19 15.37 22.35
C ASN A 147 24.11 14.54 23.26
N SER A 148 23.59 14.05 24.38
CA SER A 148 24.35 13.21 25.32
C SER A 148 24.69 11.86 24.70
N LEU A 149 23.75 11.24 23.98
CA LEU A 149 23.98 10.01 23.21
C LEU A 149 25.03 10.20 22.12
N ARG A 150 25.02 11.35 21.43
CA ARG A 150 26.05 11.67 20.44
C ARG A 150 27.44 11.75 21.08
N ILE A 151 27.57 12.48 22.19
CA ILE A 151 28.84 12.63 22.92
C ILE A 151 29.33 11.26 23.42
N ILE A 152 28.45 10.43 23.99
CA ILE A 152 28.83 9.09 24.47
C ILE A 152 29.29 8.20 23.31
N LYS A 153 28.64 8.27 22.14
CA LYS A 153 29.09 7.54 20.95
C LYS A 153 30.48 7.97 20.50
N GLU A 154 30.73 9.28 20.43
CA GLU A 154 32.06 9.83 20.10
C GLU A 154 33.12 9.37 21.11
N GLN A 155 32.79 9.33 22.41
CA GLN A 155 33.69 8.81 23.45
C GLN A 155 33.96 7.30 23.31
N ILE A 156 32.95 6.50 22.97
CA ILE A 156 33.11 5.06 22.72
C ILE A 156 34.04 4.83 21.52
N GLU A 157 33.87 5.60 20.44
CA GLU A 157 34.73 5.54 19.25
C GLU A 157 36.18 5.85 19.63
N HIS A 158 36.41 6.96 20.34
CA HIS A 158 37.75 7.34 20.80
C HIS A 158 38.40 6.29 21.71
N VAL A 159 37.65 5.75 22.68
CA VAL A 159 38.17 4.71 23.58
C VAL A 159 38.48 3.42 22.82
N LYS A 160 37.70 3.10 21.79
CA LYS A 160 37.93 1.93 20.93
C LYS A 160 39.20 2.12 20.10
N ASP A 161 39.40 3.31 19.52
CA ASP A 161 40.60 3.65 18.77
C ASP A 161 41.85 3.62 19.67
N ASP A 162 41.76 4.18 20.89
CA ASP A 162 42.83 4.12 21.89
C ASP A 162 43.16 2.66 22.28
N LEU A 163 42.14 1.83 22.47
CA LEU A 163 42.31 0.42 22.79
C LEU A 163 42.96 -0.35 21.64
N GLU A 164 42.54 -0.10 20.39
CA GLU A 164 43.14 -0.72 19.20
C GLU A 164 44.61 -0.29 19.07
N HIS A 165 44.93 0.98 19.31
CA HIS A 165 46.30 1.47 19.35
C HIS A 165 47.14 0.77 20.44
N GLN A 166 46.61 0.63 21.66
CA GLN A 166 47.32 -0.06 22.75
C GLN A 166 47.52 -1.56 22.47
N ILE A 167 46.57 -2.22 21.81
CA ILE A 167 46.72 -3.63 21.39
C ILE A 167 47.85 -3.75 20.37
N VAL A 168 47.85 -2.89 19.34
CA VAL A 168 48.90 -2.88 18.31
C VAL A 168 50.28 -2.60 18.94
N GLU A 169 50.37 -1.65 19.87
CA GLU A 169 51.61 -1.33 20.58
C GLU A 169 52.08 -2.51 21.48
N SER A 170 51.15 -3.21 22.13
CA SER A 170 51.48 -4.39 22.93
C SER A 170 51.92 -5.57 22.08
N ASP A 171 51.29 -5.80 20.94
CA ASP A 171 51.61 -6.91 20.03
C ASP A 171 52.95 -6.67 19.34
N THR A 172 53.22 -5.43 18.90
CA THR A 172 54.54 -5.04 18.39
C THR A 172 55.63 -5.19 19.46
N THR A 173 55.33 -4.87 20.73
CA THR A 173 56.27 -5.10 21.84
C THR A 173 56.55 -6.59 22.05
N LYS A 174 55.51 -7.43 21.99
CA LYS A 174 55.63 -8.88 22.16
C LYS A 174 56.38 -9.54 20.99
N GLU A 175 56.10 -9.11 19.77
CA GLU A 175 56.79 -9.56 18.57
C GLU A 175 58.26 -9.15 18.58
N THR A 176 58.56 -7.91 18.97
CA THR A 176 59.95 -7.43 19.13
C THR A 176 60.71 -8.26 20.18
N LEU A 177 60.05 -8.61 21.29
CA LEU A 177 60.63 -9.45 22.33
C LEU A 177 60.87 -10.89 21.84
N ASN A 178 59.93 -11.47 21.10
CA ASN A 178 60.07 -12.80 20.53
C ASN A 178 61.18 -12.85 19.48
N ILE A 179 61.25 -11.86 18.58
CA ILE A 179 62.34 -11.73 17.60
C ILE A 179 63.69 -11.63 18.30
N PHE A 180 63.77 -10.88 19.41
CA PHE A 180 64.99 -10.81 20.21
C PHE A 180 65.36 -12.16 20.83
N ILE A 181 64.39 -12.88 21.40
CA ILE A 181 64.60 -14.21 22.00
C ILE A 181 65.05 -15.21 20.93
N ASP A 182 64.34 -15.28 19.81
CA ASP A 182 64.62 -16.21 18.70
C ASP A 182 65.97 -15.89 18.06
N THR A 183 66.29 -14.61 17.86
CA THR A 183 67.61 -14.20 17.34
C THR A 183 68.71 -14.55 18.32
N ARG A 184 68.51 -14.35 19.63
CA ARG A 184 69.48 -14.72 20.67
C ARG A 184 69.68 -16.24 20.73
N GLU A 185 68.62 -17.03 20.65
CA GLU A 185 68.68 -18.49 20.63
C GLU A 185 69.39 -19.00 19.37
N HIS A 186 69.01 -18.50 18.18
CA HIS A 186 69.65 -18.88 16.92
C HIS A 186 71.13 -18.50 16.85
N LEU A 187 71.51 -17.32 17.38
CA LEU A 187 72.92 -16.94 17.47
C LEU A 187 73.68 -17.86 18.45
N ARG A 188 73.06 -18.19 19.61
CA ARG A 188 73.65 -19.10 20.59
C ARG A 188 73.85 -20.50 20.03
N ASP A 189 72.87 -21.02 19.28
CA ASP A 189 72.93 -22.34 18.64
C ASP A 189 74.01 -22.41 17.56
N ASN A 190 74.32 -21.27 16.92
CA ASN A 190 75.44 -21.12 15.99
C ASN A 190 76.77 -20.73 16.67
N GLY A 191 76.85 -20.82 18.00
CA GLY A 191 78.07 -20.62 18.78
C GLY A 191 78.47 -19.16 19.02
N ILE A 192 77.60 -18.20 18.69
CA ILE A 192 77.81 -16.76 18.89
C ILE A 192 76.93 -16.31 20.06
N SER A 193 77.54 -16.07 21.22
CA SER A 193 76.82 -15.48 22.35
C SER A 193 76.83 -13.96 22.25
N LEU A 194 75.65 -13.33 22.37
CA LEU A 194 75.51 -11.86 22.49
C LEU A 194 76.14 -11.31 23.78
N GLU A 195 76.49 -12.16 24.74
CA GLU A 195 77.15 -11.80 26.00
C GLU A 195 78.69 -11.86 25.90
N ASP A 196 79.23 -12.48 24.84
CA ASP A 196 80.68 -12.62 24.61
C ASP A 196 81.15 -11.64 23.53
N THR A 197 81.29 -10.38 23.95
CA THR A 197 81.62 -9.23 23.10
C THR A 197 82.93 -9.40 22.33
N THR A 198 83.88 -10.20 22.85
CA THR A 198 85.20 -10.40 22.24
C THR A 198 85.14 -11.29 21.00
N ARG A 199 84.18 -12.23 20.95
CA ARG A 199 83.93 -13.07 19.76
C ARG A 199 83.20 -12.33 18.67
N LEU A 200 82.25 -11.47 19.05
CA LEU A 200 81.55 -10.56 18.13
C LEU A 200 82.52 -9.57 17.47
N GLU A 201 83.45 -8.98 18.24
CA GLU A 201 84.52 -8.14 17.69
C GLU A 201 85.35 -8.89 16.65
N LYS A 202 85.76 -10.13 16.93
CA LYS A 202 86.50 -10.96 15.96
C LYS A 202 85.70 -11.29 14.69
N LEU A 203 84.39 -11.50 14.83
CA LEU A 203 83.51 -11.78 13.70
C LEU A 203 83.39 -10.54 12.79
N VAL A 204 83.24 -9.36 13.39
CA VAL A 204 83.22 -8.07 12.68
C VAL A 204 84.57 -7.78 12.03
N SER A 205 85.69 -8.00 12.73
CA SER A 205 87.03 -7.85 12.15
C SER A 205 87.29 -8.82 10.99
N ASN A 206 86.77 -10.06 11.05
CA ASN A 206 86.87 -11.01 9.94
C ASN A 206 86.04 -10.58 8.71
N PHE A 207 84.89 -9.93 8.91
CA PHE A 207 84.10 -9.37 7.81
C PHE A 207 84.81 -8.19 7.13
N ASP A 208 85.47 -7.34 7.92
CA ASP A 208 86.35 -6.25 7.44
C ASP A 208 87.57 -6.78 6.69
N GLU A 209 88.23 -7.86 7.17
CA GLU A 209 89.38 -8.49 6.50
C GLU A 209 89.05 -9.15 5.15
N HIS A 210 87.78 -9.41 4.86
CA HIS A 210 87.32 -10.06 3.63
C HIS A 210 86.59 -9.11 2.68
N ASP A 211 86.74 -7.78 2.85
CA ASP A 211 86.10 -6.72 2.04
C ASP A 211 84.57 -6.85 1.93
N PHE A 212 83.91 -7.47 2.92
CA PHE A 212 82.45 -7.48 2.98
C PHE A 212 81.96 -6.15 3.52
N ASP A 213 81.25 -5.40 2.66
CA ASP A 213 80.59 -4.15 3.03
C ASP A 213 79.41 -4.46 3.98
N ILE A 214 79.70 -4.36 5.28
CA ILE A 214 78.75 -4.67 6.36
C ILE A 214 77.50 -3.79 6.25
N GLU A 215 77.62 -2.54 5.80
CA GLU A 215 76.46 -1.67 5.56
C GLU A 215 75.56 -2.22 4.45
N LYS A 216 76.11 -2.70 3.34
CA LYS A 216 75.29 -3.30 2.27
C LYS A 216 74.61 -4.61 2.67
N ILE A 217 75.28 -5.42 3.49
CA ILE A 217 74.66 -6.65 4.02
C ILE A 217 73.52 -6.28 4.97
N MET A 218 73.75 -5.31 5.86
CA MET A 218 72.71 -4.77 6.74
C MET A 218 71.54 -4.20 5.94
N ASP A 219 71.80 -3.39 4.90
CA ASP A 219 70.79 -2.81 4.00
C ASP A 219 69.99 -3.89 3.26
N PHE A 220 70.65 -4.97 2.82
CA PHE A 220 69.97 -6.09 2.18
C PHE A 220 69.02 -6.81 3.15
N PHE A 221 69.47 -7.09 4.37
CA PHE A 221 68.65 -7.75 5.39
C PHE A 221 67.52 -6.86 5.92
N THR A 222 67.75 -5.55 6.12
CA THR A 222 66.68 -4.61 6.47
C THR A 222 65.67 -4.45 5.35
N SER A 223 66.10 -4.40 4.09
CA SER A 223 65.20 -4.36 2.93
C SER A 223 64.38 -5.64 2.80
N SER A 224 65.01 -6.81 3.00
CA SER A 224 64.31 -8.10 2.97
C SER A 224 63.32 -8.24 4.11
N ARG A 225 63.64 -7.72 5.30
CA ARG A 225 62.72 -7.71 6.44
C ARG A 225 61.56 -6.76 6.20
N PHE A 226 61.82 -5.55 5.71
CA PHE A 226 60.78 -4.59 5.33
C PHE A 226 59.81 -5.17 4.30
N LEU A 227 60.31 -5.88 3.29
CA LEU A 227 59.48 -6.56 2.29
C LEU A 227 58.62 -7.66 2.91
N ARG A 228 59.16 -8.40 3.88
CA ARG A 228 58.43 -9.45 4.59
C ARG A 228 57.34 -8.87 5.49
N ASP A 229 57.67 -7.86 6.29
CA ASP A 229 56.71 -7.15 7.14
C ASP A 229 55.61 -6.50 6.29
N SER A 230 55.95 -5.96 5.12
CA SER A 230 54.96 -5.42 4.17
C SER A 230 54.09 -6.53 3.55
N PHE A 231 54.65 -7.70 3.28
CA PHE A 231 53.90 -8.84 2.76
C PHE A 231 52.90 -9.37 3.79
N ASP A 232 53.34 -9.51 5.05
CA ASP A 232 52.49 -9.99 6.14
C ASP A 232 51.36 -9.00 6.44
N ARG A 233 51.64 -7.68 6.48
CA ARG A 233 50.60 -6.65 6.59
C ARG A 233 49.59 -6.68 5.43
N ASN A 234 50.07 -6.77 4.20
CA ASN A 234 49.19 -6.85 3.03
C ASN A 234 48.30 -8.11 3.07
N LYS A 235 48.81 -9.21 3.62
CA LYS A 235 48.04 -10.43 3.80
C LYS A 235 46.93 -10.24 4.83
N GLU A 236 47.23 -9.64 5.99
CA GLU A 236 46.23 -9.32 7.02
C GLU A 236 45.16 -8.34 6.51
N ASP A 237 45.56 -7.29 5.79
CA ASP A 237 44.63 -6.35 5.18
C ASP A 237 43.72 -7.03 4.15
N ASN A 238 44.27 -7.96 3.37
CA ASN A 238 43.48 -8.73 2.40
C ASN A 238 42.47 -9.65 3.10
N GLU A 239 42.86 -10.31 4.21
CA GLU A 239 41.95 -11.10 5.04
C GLU A 239 40.83 -10.23 5.64
N ARG A 240 41.16 -9.06 6.20
CA ARG A 240 40.19 -8.07 6.69
C ARG A 240 39.22 -7.60 5.61
N LEU A 241 39.71 -7.33 4.40
CA LEU A 241 38.88 -6.93 3.25
C LEU A 241 37.96 -8.05 2.80
N GLU A 242 38.42 -9.30 2.85
CA GLU A 242 37.62 -10.47 2.48
C GLU A 242 36.49 -10.71 3.50
N GLU A 243 36.77 -10.58 4.80
CA GLU A 243 35.75 -10.60 5.85
C GLU A 243 34.72 -9.48 5.67
N ARG A 244 35.17 -8.25 5.40
CA ARG A 244 34.27 -7.11 5.13
C ARG A 244 33.40 -7.34 3.90
N ASN A 245 33.96 -7.90 2.82
CA ASN A 245 33.19 -8.25 1.64
C ASN A 245 32.14 -9.34 1.91
N GLN A 246 32.46 -10.34 2.74
CA GLN A 246 31.48 -11.34 3.16
C GLN A 246 30.36 -10.72 4.00
N ALA A 247 30.67 -9.79 4.91
CA ALA A 247 29.67 -9.07 5.69
C ALA A 247 28.75 -8.24 4.79
N LEU A 248 29.31 -7.49 3.84
CA LEU A 248 28.55 -6.70 2.87
C LEU A 248 27.65 -7.57 1.98
N ARG A 249 28.12 -8.76 1.57
CA ARG A 249 27.27 -9.70 0.81
C ARG A 249 26.08 -10.20 1.63
N LYS A 250 26.27 -10.49 2.92
CA LYS A 250 25.17 -10.87 3.82
C LYS A 250 24.18 -9.71 3.98
N GLU A 251 24.67 -8.49 4.17
CA GLU A 251 23.83 -7.30 4.28
C GLU A 251 23.02 -7.05 3.01
N ASN A 252 23.65 -7.11 1.83
CA ASN A 252 22.95 -7.00 0.55
C ASN A 252 21.87 -8.06 0.40
N SER A 253 22.15 -9.33 0.72
CA SER A 253 21.13 -10.37 0.65
C SER A 253 19.94 -10.10 1.60
N ALA A 254 20.19 -9.53 2.78
CA ALA A 254 19.13 -9.16 3.72
C ALA A 254 18.31 -7.96 3.20
N LEU A 255 18.96 -7.00 2.52
CA LEU A 255 18.29 -5.88 1.88
C LEU A 255 17.46 -6.32 0.68
N GLU A 256 17.93 -7.27 -0.13
CA GLU A 256 17.17 -7.85 -1.25
C GLU A 256 15.90 -8.54 -0.75
N VAL A 257 15.98 -9.33 0.33
CA VAL A 257 14.79 -9.95 0.95
C VAL A 257 13.81 -8.89 1.47
N LYS A 258 14.31 -7.82 2.10
CA LYS A 258 13.45 -6.69 2.53
C LYS A 258 12.79 -6.00 1.34
N LEU A 259 13.51 -5.80 0.25
CA LEU A 259 12.98 -5.18 -0.96
C LEU A 259 11.88 -6.04 -1.60
N GLU A 260 12.10 -7.35 -1.70
CA GLU A 260 11.11 -8.30 -2.21
C GLU A 260 9.83 -8.30 -1.36
N ASN A 261 9.97 -8.31 -0.03
CA ASN A 261 8.84 -8.18 0.88
C ASN A 261 8.09 -6.85 0.69
N ASN A 262 8.80 -5.74 0.56
CA ASN A 262 8.20 -4.42 0.34
C ASN A 262 7.48 -4.34 -1.01
N LEU A 263 8.01 -4.95 -2.07
CA LEU A 263 7.35 -5.05 -3.38
C LEU A 263 6.08 -5.90 -3.32
N GLY A 264 6.11 -7.00 -2.56
CA GLY A 264 4.91 -7.79 -2.27
C GLY A 264 3.83 -6.97 -1.55
N MET A 265 4.25 -6.19 -0.55
CA MET A 265 3.35 -5.33 0.23
C MET A 265 2.77 -4.20 -0.63
N TYR A 266 3.58 -3.55 -1.47
CA TYR A 266 3.13 -2.55 -2.43
C TYR A 266 2.09 -3.13 -3.40
N SER A 267 2.32 -4.33 -3.91
CA SER A 267 1.37 -5.01 -4.81
C SER A 267 0.04 -5.30 -4.11
N ALA A 268 0.07 -5.67 -2.83
CA ALA A 268 -1.15 -5.87 -2.02
C ALA A 268 -1.90 -4.55 -1.79
N ILE A 269 -1.20 -3.47 -1.42
CA ILE A 269 -1.79 -2.14 -1.23
C ILE A 269 -2.42 -1.66 -2.53
N LYS A 270 -1.72 -1.80 -3.66
CA LYS A 270 -2.25 -1.46 -4.97
C LYS A 270 -3.51 -2.27 -5.32
N GLY A 271 -3.54 -3.56 -4.97
CA GLY A 271 -4.74 -4.39 -5.11
C GLY A 271 -5.93 -3.87 -4.27
N PHE A 272 -5.68 -3.35 -3.07
CA PHE A 272 -6.71 -2.69 -2.25
C PHE A 272 -7.17 -1.36 -2.88
N GLU A 273 -6.25 -0.53 -3.37
CA GLU A 273 -6.58 0.71 -4.08
C GLU A 273 -7.44 0.45 -5.33
N GLU A 274 -7.07 -0.55 -6.14
CA GLU A 274 -7.83 -0.97 -7.33
C GLU A 274 -9.23 -1.48 -6.96
N ALA A 275 -9.37 -2.15 -5.81
CA ALA A 275 -10.65 -2.57 -5.26
C ALA A 275 -11.43 -1.44 -4.56
N LYS A 276 -10.86 -0.22 -4.50
CA LYS A 276 -11.39 0.94 -3.76
C LYS A 276 -11.60 0.66 -2.27
N ILE A 277 -10.79 -0.23 -1.70
CA ILE A 277 -10.76 -0.55 -0.28
C ILE A 277 -9.73 0.37 0.35
N SER A 278 -10.18 1.29 1.20
CA SER A 278 -9.30 2.18 1.96
C SER A 278 -8.63 1.44 3.12
N PRO A 279 -7.48 1.92 3.62
CA PRO A 279 -6.89 1.41 4.85
C PRO A 279 -7.85 1.44 6.05
N GLU A 280 -8.72 2.44 6.10
CA GLU A 280 -9.78 2.57 7.11
C GLU A 280 -10.77 1.42 7.04
N ASP A 281 -11.18 0.99 5.84
CA ASP A 281 -12.09 -0.16 5.65
C ASP A 281 -11.44 -1.47 6.16
N VAL A 282 -10.14 -1.64 5.93
CA VAL A 282 -9.39 -2.80 6.43
C VAL A 282 -9.30 -2.78 7.96
N LEU A 283 -9.06 -1.61 8.55
CA LEU A 283 -9.03 -1.42 10.00
C LEU A 283 -10.40 -1.68 10.62
N GLU A 284 -11.48 -1.23 9.98
CA GLU A 284 -12.85 -1.49 10.43
C GLU A 284 -13.15 -2.99 10.41
N ILE A 285 -12.78 -3.70 9.33
CA ILE A 285 -12.92 -5.17 9.25
C ILE A 285 -12.14 -5.85 10.38
N ILE A 286 -10.90 -5.44 10.62
CA ILE A 286 -10.07 -6.01 11.71
C ILE A 286 -10.73 -5.74 13.06
N GLN A 287 -11.18 -4.51 13.33
CA GLN A 287 -11.84 -4.16 14.59
C GLN A 287 -13.14 -4.95 14.80
N ILE A 288 -13.92 -5.16 13.73
CA ILE A 288 -15.14 -5.95 13.76
C ILE A 288 -14.83 -7.43 14.05
N VAL A 289 -13.82 -8.00 13.40
CA VAL A 289 -13.40 -9.40 13.62
C VAL A 289 -12.83 -9.59 15.03
N THR A 290 -12.02 -8.65 15.50
CA THR A 290 -11.48 -8.64 16.87
C THR A 290 -12.57 -8.41 17.92
N GLY A 291 -13.56 -7.57 17.65
CA GLY A 291 -14.73 -7.41 18.51
C GLY A 291 -15.56 -8.71 18.62
N MET A 292 -15.65 -9.47 17.53
CA MET A 292 -16.29 -10.79 17.54
C MET A 292 -15.45 -11.84 18.28
N SER A 293 -14.12 -11.74 18.28
CA SER A 293 -13.25 -12.69 19.00
C SER A 293 -13.47 -12.63 20.51
N GLN A 294 -13.75 -11.44 21.06
CA GLN A 294 -14.09 -11.25 22.48
C GLN A 294 -15.38 -11.98 22.89
N GLY A 295 -16.35 -12.13 21.98
CA GLY A 295 -17.57 -12.90 22.20
C GLY A 295 -17.38 -14.42 22.07
N LEU A 296 -16.33 -14.86 21.38
CA LEU A 296 -16.06 -16.26 21.04
C LEU A 296 -14.90 -16.88 21.84
N ASN A 297 -14.24 -16.09 22.69
CA ASN A 297 -13.12 -16.51 23.55
C ASN A 297 -11.95 -17.14 22.77
N ILE A 298 -11.66 -16.60 21.59
CA ILE A 298 -10.54 -16.95 20.71
C ILE A 298 -9.58 -15.77 20.60
N SER A 299 -8.29 -16.05 20.39
CA SER A 299 -7.30 -14.98 20.28
C SER A 299 -7.56 -14.10 19.04
N GLU A 300 -7.21 -12.82 19.12
CA GLU A 300 -7.45 -11.86 18.03
C GLU A 300 -6.78 -12.31 16.72
N GLU A 301 -5.55 -12.81 16.81
CA GLU A 301 -4.78 -13.34 15.69
C GLU A 301 -5.46 -14.57 15.06
N GLU A 302 -6.02 -15.44 15.88
CA GLU A 302 -6.69 -16.67 15.43
C GLU A 302 -8.06 -16.38 14.82
N ALA A 303 -8.78 -15.37 15.33
CA ALA A 303 -10.03 -14.88 14.75
C ALA A 303 -9.81 -14.23 13.38
N ILE A 304 -8.77 -13.40 13.23
CA ILE A 304 -8.40 -12.80 11.94
C ILE A 304 -8.02 -13.88 10.92
N ASN A 305 -7.20 -14.86 11.33
CA ASN A 305 -6.81 -15.96 10.44
C ASN A 305 -8.02 -16.83 10.02
N GLN A 306 -8.94 -17.08 10.95
CA GLN A 306 -10.16 -17.83 10.66
C GLN A 306 -11.09 -17.04 9.71
N PHE A 307 -11.24 -15.73 9.91
CA PHE A 307 -11.98 -14.85 9.00
C PHE A 307 -11.40 -14.88 7.59
N VAL A 308 -10.08 -14.72 7.43
CA VAL A 308 -9.41 -14.77 6.12
C VAL A 308 -9.64 -16.13 5.44
N LYS A 309 -9.59 -17.22 6.20
CA LYS A 309 -9.87 -18.57 5.70
C LYS A 309 -11.32 -18.71 5.25
N ASP A 310 -12.27 -18.19 6.01
CA ASP A 310 -13.70 -18.25 5.70
C ASP A 310 -14.06 -17.37 4.50
N VAL A 311 -13.45 -16.19 4.35
CA VAL A 311 -13.59 -15.37 3.14
C VAL A 311 -13.04 -16.11 1.91
N LYS A 312 -11.88 -16.77 2.03
CA LYS A 312 -11.28 -17.52 0.91
C LYS A 312 -12.06 -18.77 0.50
N THR A 313 -12.75 -19.41 1.44
CA THR A 313 -13.34 -20.74 1.22
C THR A 313 -14.87 -20.74 1.15
N GLN A 314 -15.54 -19.85 1.88
CA GLN A 314 -17.00 -19.89 2.06
C GLN A 314 -17.74 -18.70 1.45
N TYR A 315 -17.04 -17.64 1.04
CA TYR A 315 -17.68 -16.44 0.47
C TYR A 315 -18.52 -16.80 -0.78
N THR A 316 -17.99 -17.60 -1.70
CA THR A 316 -18.70 -18.03 -2.91
C THR A 316 -19.90 -18.94 -2.66
N GLU A 317 -19.92 -19.71 -1.57
CA GLU A 317 -20.98 -20.70 -1.31
C GLU A 317 -22.17 -20.13 -0.51
N ARG A 318 -21.96 -19.13 0.34
CA ARG A 318 -23.03 -18.59 1.21
C ARG A 318 -23.47 -17.16 0.90
N ASN A 319 -22.54 -16.28 0.51
CA ASN A 319 -22.79 -14.83 0.39
C ASN A 319 -22.36 -14.23 -0.96
N GLY A 320 -21.85 -15.06 -1.88
CA GLY A 320 -21.39 -14.60 -3.18
C GLY A 320 -22.57 -14.21 -4.08
N TYR A 321 -22.33 -13.28 -5.00
CA TYR A 321 -23.34 -12.83 -5.97
C TYR A 321 -24.03 -13.96 -6.72
N ARG A 322 -23.34 -15.10 -6.93
CA ARG A 322 -23.93 -16.28 -7.57
C ARG A 322 -25.02 -16.94 -6.72
N PHE A 323 -24.85 -17.02 -5.40
CA PHE A 323 -25.88 -17.51 -4.49
C PHE A 323 -27.09 -16.56 -4.44
N GLN A 324 -26.84 -15.24 -4.39
CA GLN A 324 -27.91 -14.23 -4.44
C GLN A 324 -28.67 -14.27 -5.77
N ILE A 325 -27.98 -14.48 -6.90
CA ILE A 325 -28.61 -14.68 -8.22
C ILE A 325 -29.46 -15.95 -8.22
N ASP A 326 -28.98 -17.05 -7.67
CA ASP A 326 -29.76 -18.31 -7.61
C ASP A 326 -31.02 -18.16 -6.73
N GLU A 327 -30.93 -17.45 -5.60
CA GLU A 327 -32.12 -17.13 -4.77
C GLU A 327 -33.08 -16.17 -5.48
N LEU A 328 -32.58 -15.13 -6.15
CA LEU A 328 -33.41 -14.24 -6.95
C LEU A 328 -34.11 -14.98 -8.10
N GLN A 329 -33.44 -15.94 -8.74
CA GLN A 329 -34.05 -16.78 -9.77
C GLN A 329 -35.12 -17.71 -9.20
N LYS A 330 -34.95 -18.26 -8.00
CA LYS A 330 -36.00 -19.04 -7.32
C LYS A 330 -37.20 -18.16 -6.99
N LEU A 331 -36.96 -16.95 -6.47
CA LEU A 331 -38.01 -16.00 -6.15
C LEU A 331 -38.77 -15.58 -7.42
N GLN A 332 -38.05 -15.33 -8.51
CA GLN A 332 -38.64 -15.03 -9.82
C GLN A 332 -39.54 -16.16 -10.31
N ARG A 333 -39.12 -17.42 -10.18
CA ARG A 333 -39.97 -18.58 -10.54
C ARG A 333 -41.23 -18.66 -9.69
N LEU A 334 -41.11 -18.46 -8.38
CA LEU A 334 -42.28 -18.44 -7.48
C LEU A 334 -43.30 -17.35 -7.85
N TYR A 335 -42.83 -16.15 -8.20
CA TYR A 335 -43.72 -15.07 -8.66
C TYR A 335 -44.33 -15.35 -10.03
N GLN A 336 -43.60 -16.01 -10.93
CA GLN A 336 -44.16 -16.46 -12.21
C GLN A 336 -45.28 -17.49 -12.01
N ASP A 337 -45.07 -18.48 -11.14
CA ASP A 337 -46.08 -19.49 -10.81
C ASP A 337 -47.32 -18.88 -10.13
N LYS A 338 -47.12 -17.89 -9.25
CA LYS A 338 -48.24 -17.14 -8.65
C LYS A 338 -49.03 -16.34 -9.70
N ASN A 339 -48.34 -15.73 -10.66
CA ASN A 339 -48.99 -14.99 -11.75
C ASN A 339 -49.77 -15.90 -12.70
N THR A 340 -49.32 -17.14 -12.94
CA THR A 340 -50.09 -18.10 -13.72
C THR A 340 -51.37 -18.51 -13.01
N LEU A 341 -51.31 -18.77 -11.69
CA LEU A 341 -52.50 -19.10 -10.90
C LEU A 341 -53.52 -17.96 -10.85
N LEU A 342 -53.07 -16.72 -10.66
CA LEU A 342 -53.96 -15.55 -10.67
C LEU A 342 -54.63 -15.34 -12.04
N LYS A 343 -53.92 -15.61 -13.14
CA LYS A 343 -54.51 -15.56 -14.48
C LYS A 343 -55.60 -16.61 -14.67
N GLU A 344 -55.33 -17.84 -14.24
CA GLU A 344 -56.33 -18.92 -14.28
C GLU A 344 -57.56 -18.57 -13.45
N GLU A 345 -57.38 -17.97 -12.27
CA GLU A 345 -58.50 -17.55 -11.41
C GLU A 345 -59.33 -16.42 -12.03
N VAL A 346 -58.68 -15.46 -12.70
CA VAL A 346 -59.38 -14.40 -13.45
C VAL A 346 -60.17 -14.98 -14.62
N GLU A 347 -59.60 -15.91 -15.38
CA GLU A 347 -60.27 -16.55 -16.52
C GLU A 347 -61.54 -17.30 -16.08
N VAL A 348 -61.49 -18.01 -14.95
CA VAL A 348 -62.66 -18.67 -14.34
C VAL A 348 -63.72 -17.64 -13.91
N LEU A 349 -63.31 -16.52 -13.33
CA LEU A 349 -64.25 -15.47 -12.91
C LEU A 349 -64.90 -14.76 -14.10
N GLU A 350 -64.18 -14.60 -15.21
CA GLU A 350 -64.72 -14.07 -16.46
C GLU A 350 -65.78 -15.00 -17.07
N GLU A 351 -65.52 -16.31 -17.09
CA GLU A 351 -66.49 -17.33 -17.55
C GLU A 351 -67.77 -17.27 -16.70
N VAL A 352 -67.65 -17.22 -15.37
CA VAL A 352 -68.81 -17.08 -14.46
C VAL A 352 -69.56 -15.77 -14.67
N LEU A 353 -68.86 -14.69 -15.01
CA LEU A 353 -69.48 -13.40 -15.31
C LEU A 353 -70.30 -13.45 -16.60
N ASP A 354 -69.78 -14.10 -17.63
CA ASP A 354 -70.46 -14.23 -18.92
C ASP A 354 -71.69 -15.13 -18.83
N ASP A 355 -71.61 -16.27 -18.13
CA ASP A 355 -72.77 -17.12 -17.82
C ASP A 355 -73.89 -16.32 -17.11
N ARG A 356 -73.51 -15.48 -16.15
CA ARG A 356 -74.46 -14.64 -15.41
C ARG A 356 -75.04 -13.52 -16.25
N LYS A 357 -74.26 -12.90 -17.14
CA LYS A 357 -74.79 -11.91 -18.10
C LYS A 357 -75.80 -12.56 -19.04
N GLU A 358 -75.52 -13.76 -19.53
CA GLU A 358 -76.44 -14.50 -20.40
C GLU A 358 -77.74 -14.86 -19.67
N ALA A 359 -77.65 -15.25 -18.40
CA ALA A 359 -78.82 -15.47 -17.54
C ALA A 359 -79.62 -14.18 -17.32
N ILE A 360 -78.96 -13.04 -17.05
CA ILE A 360 -79.61 -11.73 -16.89
C ILE A 360 -80.26 -11.27 -18.20
N GLU A 361 -79.60 -11.45 -19.34
CA GLU A 361 -80.21 -11.13 -20.64
C GLU A 361 -81.41 -12.03 -20.94
N SER A 362 -81.33 -13.32 -20.62
CA SER A 362 -82.44 -14.26 -20.77
C SER A 362 -83.62 -13.85 -19.90
N LEU A 363 -83.38 -13.47 -18.64
CA LEU A 363 -84.41 -12.96 -17.74
C LEU A 363 -84.99 -11.62 -18.23
N LYS A 364 -84.17 -10.69 -18.74
CA LYS A 364 -84.65 -9.43 -19.34
C LYS A 364 -85.48 -9.64 -20.60
N ARG A 365 -85.15 -10.65 -21.42
CA ARG A 365 -85.93 -11.01 -22.60
C ARG A 365 -87.27 -11.64 -22.22
N LEU A 366 -87.31 -12.42 -21.15
CA LEU A 366 -88.52 -13.00 -20.59
C LEU A 366 -89.45 -11.92 -19.98
N ASP A 367 -88.87 -10.97 -19.25
CA ASP A 367 -89.57 -9.79 -18.70
C ASP A 367 -90.13 -8.89 -19.82
N ALA A 368 -89.35 -8.66 -20.90
CA ALA A 368 -89.80 -7.88 -22.06
C ALA A 368 -90.91 -8.56 -22.89
N LEU A 369 -91.11 -9.87 -22.72
CA LEU A 369 -92.17 -10.62 -23.39
C LEU A 369 -93.44 -10.76 -22.52
N ASP A 370 -93.47 -10.13 -21.33
CA ASP A 370 -94.58 -10.15 -20.37
C ASP A 370 -95.00 -11.58 -19.97
N ILE A 371 -94.04 -12.52 -20.03
CA ILE A 371 -94.22 -13.93 -19.65
C ILE A 371 -94.10 -14.01 -18.14
N SER A 372 -95.15 -14.47 -17.46
CA SER A 372 -95.15 -14.47 -15.99
C SER A 372 -94.17 -15.51 -15.44
N ASN A 373 -93.65 -15.27 -14.23
CA ASN A 373 -92.75 -16.22 -13.56
C ASN A 373 -93.42 -17.58 -13.26
N GLU A 374 -94.76 -17.67 -13.27
CA GLU A 374 -95.46 -18.95 -13.29
C GLU A 374 -95.32 -19.67 -14.64
N GLU A 375 -95.41 -18.99 -15.79
CA GLU A 375 -95.30 -19.63 -17.12
C GLU A 375 -93.91 -20.22 -17.37
N ILE A 376 -92.82 -19.62 -16.88
CA ILE A 376 -91.45 -20.12 -17.10
C ILE A 376 -91.17 -21.38 -16.27
N VAL A 377 -91.66 -21.44 -15.03
CA VAL A 377 -91.53 -22.61 -14.15
C VAL A 377 -92.50 -23.71 -14.56
N GLU A 378 -93.72 -23.36 -14.99
CA GLU A 378 -94.67 -24.32 -15.58
C GLU A 378 -94.17 -24.86 -16.92
N TRP A 379 -93.53 -24.10 -17.81
CA TRP A 379 -93.02 -24.64 -19.09
C TRP A 379 -91.79 -25.54 -18.89
N GLY A 380 -90.95 -25.23 -17.89
CA GLY A 380 -89.82 -26.06 -17.49
C GLY A 380 -90.23 -27.40 -16.87
N GLU A 381 -91.34 -27.45 -16.13
CA GLU A 381 -91.88 -28.69 -15.56
C GLU A 381 -92.87 -29.42 -16.49
N LEU A 382 -93.65 -28.72 -17.34
CA LEU A 382 -94.55 -29.34 -18.35
C LEU A 382 -93.78 -30.04 -19.49
N ILE A 383 -92.59 -29.56 -19.89
CA ILE A 383 -91.73 -30.23 -20.89
C ILE A 383 -91.07 -31.48 -20.30
N LYS A 384 -90.90 -31.51 -18.97
CA LYS A 384 -90.26 -32.62 -18.26
C LYS A 384 -91.24 -33.74 -17.88
N ASP A 385 -92.51 -33.42 -17.59
CA ASP A 385 -93.51 -34.40 -17.12
C ASP A 385 -94.63 -34.77 -18.13
N LEU A 386 -94.77 -34.09 -19.28
CA LEU A 386 -95.73 -34.50 -20.33
C LEU A 386 -95.03 -35.17 -21.52
N GLY A 387 -95.08 -36.49 -21.53
CA GLY A 387 -95.56 -37.12 -22.75
C GLY A 387 -97.10 -37.09 -22.78
N TYR A 388 -97.75 -36.05 -23.38
CA TYR A 388 -99.22 -35.86 -23.65
C TYR A 388 -100.11 -35.22 -22.57
N GLU A 389 -101.23 -34.50 -22.79
CA GLU A 389 -101.82 -33.61 -23.84
C GLU A 389 -102.84 -32.66 -23.12
N VAL A 390 -102.95 -31.41 -23.58
CA VAL A 390 -103.31 -30.16 -22.83
C VAL A 390 -104.80 -29.98 -22.43
N SER A 391 -105.73 -30.83 -22.85
CA SER A 391 -107.17 -30.58 -22.66
C SER A 391 -107.69 -30.69 -21.22
N THR A 392 -106.98 -31.40 -20.35
CA THR A 392 -107.43 -31.75 -18.99
C THR A 392 -107.01 -30.70 -17.95
N PHE A 393 -105.95 -29.96 -18.23
CA PHE A 393 -105.34 -28.94 -17.36
C PHE A 393 -106.24 -27.71 -17.18
N ARG A 394 -107.03 -27.37 -18.22
CA ARG A 394 -107.96 -26.24 -18.22
C ARG A 394 -109.11 -26.34 -17.21
N LYS A 395 -109.39 -27.53 -16.67
CA LYS A 395 -110.54 -27.76 -15.78
C LYS A 395 -110.20 -27.63 -14.30
N MET A 396 -108.92 -27.65 -13.92
CA MET A 396 -108.48 -27.57 -12.52
C MET A 396 -108.03 -26.17 -12.08
N LEU A 397 -107.60 -25.33 -13.03
CA LEU A 397 -107.18 -23.95 -12.78
C LEU A 397 -108.32 -22.99 -12.39
N SER A 398 -109.57 -23.45 -12.29
CA SER A 398 -110.70 -22.63 -11.84
C SER A 398 -110.87 -22.56 -10.32
N GLU A 399 -110.13 -23.32 -9.51
CA GLU A 399 -110.52 -23.52 -8.10
C GLU A 399 -109.67 -22.87 -6.99
N ILE A 400 -108.38 -22.49 -7.11
CA ILE A 400 -107.62 -22.10 -5.87
C ILE A 400 -106.44 -21.08 -6.05
N GLY A 401 -106.63 -19.78 -5.74
CA GLY A 401 -105.89 -19.16 -4.61
C GLY A 401 -104.85 -18.00 -4.72
N GLY A 402 -103.81 -17.99 -5.58
CA GLY A 402 -102.90 -16.82 -5.80
C GLY A 402 -101.52 -16.73 -5.09
N ILE A 403 -100.65 -15.85 -5.64
CA ILE A 403 -99.16 -15.74 -5.65
C ILE A 403 -98.43 -14.57 -4.91
N PRO A 404 -99.06 -13.51 -4.37
CA PRO A 404 -98.33 -12.29 -3.93
C PRO A 404 -97.21 -12.44 -2.89
N SER A 405 -97.27 -13.43 -2.00
CA SER A 405 -96.31 -13.56 -0.88
C SER A 405 -94.94 -14.11 -1.28
N TYR A 406 -94.82 -14.75 -2.45
CA TYR A 406 -93.58 -15.35 -2.93
C TYR A 406 -92.73 -14.35 -3.74
N LEU A 407 -93.40 -13.37 -4.35
CA LEU A 407 -92.77 -12.31 -5.14
C LEU A 407 -91.92 -11.36 -4.27
N GLU A 408 -92.31 -11.16 -3.01
CA GLU A 408 -91.58 -10.31 -2.07
C GLU A 408 -90.25 -10.94 -1.59
N GLU A 409 -90.20 -12.27 -1.45
CA GLU A 409 -88.99 -13.01 -1.07
C GLU A 409 -87.95 -13.03 -2.21
N LYS A 410 -88.38 -13.24 -3.46
CA LYS A 410 -87.46 -13.27 -4.62
C LYS A 410 -86.95 -11.91 -5.04
N THR A 411 -87.73 -10.84 -4.81
CA THR A 411 -87.26 -9.46 -5.04
C THR A 411 -86.10 -9.12 -4.10
N GLN A 412 -86.12 -9.58 -2.84
CA GLN A 412 -85.01 -9.40 -1.91
C GLN A 412 -83.75 -10.20 -2.32
N GLU A 413 -83.92 -11.38 -2.89
CA GLU A 413 -82.80 -12.21 -3.34
C GLU A 413 -82.10 -11.63 -4.58
N VAL A 414 -82.86 -11.03 -5.51
CA VAL A 414 -82.32 -10.28 -6.65
C VAL A 414 -81.50 -9.07 -6.18
N SER A 415 -82.01 -8.29 -5.22
CA SER A 415 -81.26 -7.15 -4.67
C SER A 415 -79.98 -7.57 -3.94
N ALA A 416 -79.98 -8.73 -3.28
CA ALA A 416 -78.77 -9.28 -2.65
C ALA A 416 -77.72 -9.72 -3.67
N LEU A 417 -78.15 -10.28 -4.81
CA LEU A 417 -77.27 -10.69 -5.90
C LEU A 417 -76.69 -9.49 -6.66
N GLU A 418 -77.46 -8.41 -6.87
CA GLU A 418 -76.97 -7.16 -7.45
C GLU A 418 -75.90 -6.49 -6.57
N LEU A 419 -76.08 -6.52 -5.25
CA LEU A 419 -75.07 -6.06 -4.28
C LEU A 419 -73.78 -6.88 -4.39
N LYS A 420 -73.90 -8.20 -4.55
CA LYS A 420 -72.75 -9.09 -4.64
C LYS A 420 -72.03 -9.01 -5.99
N GLU A 421 -72.76 -8.75 -7.08
CA GLU A 421 -72.16 -8.41 -8.38
C GLU A 421 -71.34 -7.13 -8.27
N LYS A 422 -71.86 -6.10 -7.60
CA LYS A 422 -71.17 -4.83 -7.40
C LYS A 422 -69.91 -4.99 -6.56
N GLU A 423 -69.94 -5.82 -5.52
CA GLU A 423 -68.77 -6.16 -4.69
C GLU A 423 -67.70 -6.90 -5.50
N LEU A 424 -68.08 -7.92 -6.27
CA LEU A 424 -67.14 -8.67 -7.11
C LEU A 424 -66.52 -7.80 -8.20
N ARG A 425 -67.28 -6.87 -8.81
CA ARG A 425 -66.74 -5.89 -9.75
C ARG A 425 -65.71 -4.95 -9.11
N LEU A 426 -65.91 -4.56 -7.85
CA LEU A 426 -64.93 -3.75 -7.13
C LEU A 426 -63.63 -4.55 -6.89
N ASN A 427 -63.74 -5.80 -6.46
CA ASN A 427 -62.59 -6.67 -6.24
C ASN A 427 -61.79 -6.94 -7.53
N VAL A 428 -62.47 -7.19 -8.66
CA VAL A 428 -61.80 -7.35 -9.96
C VAL A 428 -61.04 -6.08 -10.34
N ASN A 429 -61.67 -4.91 -10.16
CA ASN A 429 -61.06 -3.63 -10.52
C ASN A 429 -59.86 -3.29 -9.60
N ASP A 430 -59.89 -3.69 -8.34
CA ASP A 430 -58.76 -3.52 -7.42
C ASP A 430 -57.61 -4.51 -7.75
N LEU A 431 -57.91 -5.75 -8.13
CA LEU A 431 -56.91 -6.71 -8.61
C LEU A 431 -56.27 -6.27 -9.94
N GLU A 432 -57.03 -5.67 -10.85
CA GLU A 432 -56.50 -5.07 -12.09
C GLU A 432 -55.52 -3.93 -11.81
N LYS A 433 -55.82 -3.08 -10.81
CA LYS A 433 -54.89 -2.02 -10.36
C LYS A 433 -53.62 -2.59 -9.74
N GLU A 434 -53.72 -3.62 -8.91
CA GLU A 434 -52.54 -4.29 -8.33
C GLU A 434 -51.67 -4.92 -9.43
N LEU A 435 -52.29 -5.56 -10.42
CA LEU A 435 -51.58 -6.14 -11.57
C LEU A 435 -50.87 -5.06 -12.39
N ALA A 436 -51.53 -3.92 -12.64
CA ALA A 436 -50.91 -2.77 -13.32
C ALA A 436 -49.72 -2.21 -12.52
N ALA A 437 -49.84 -2.06 -11.20
CA ALA A 437 -48.76 -1.59 -10.34
C ALA A 437 -47.55 -2.55 -10.34
N ILE A 438 -47.80 -3.86 -10.36
CA ILE A 438 -46.74 -4.88 -10.47
C ILE A 438 -46.05 -4.83 -11.85
N GLN A 439 -46.80 -4.58 -12.92
CA GLN A 439 -46.21 -4.41 -14.25
C GLN A 439 -45.36 -3.14 -14.36
N ASP A 440 -45.81 -2.03 -13.78
CA ASP A 440 -45.04 -0.78 -13.73
C ASP A 440 -43.75 -0.92 -12.94
N THR A 441 -43.79 -1.62 -11.79
CA THR A 441 -42.58 -1.88 -10.98
C THR A 441 -41.60 -2.81 -11.70
N LEU A 442 -42.07 -3.84 -12.42
CA LEU A 442 -41.22 -4.69 -13.26
C LEU A 442 -40.58 -3.92 -14.42
N SER A 443 -41.31 -2.96 -15.00
CA SER A 443 -40.80 -2.05 -16.03
C SER A 443 -39.67 -1.17 -15.49
N LEU A 444 -39.86 -0.57 -14.32
CA LEU A 444 -38.84 0.26 -13.65
C LEU A 444 -37.57 -0.54 -13.31
N ILE A 445 -37.74 -1.78 -12.83
CA ILE A 445 -36.61 -2.69 -12.54
C ILE A 445 -35.86 -3.02 -13.83
N ARG A 446 -36.56 -3.31 -14.94
CA ARG A 446 -35.90 -3.56 -16.23
C ARG A 446 -35.12 -2.36 -16.74
N GLN A 447 -35.70 -1.15 -16.68
CA GLN A 447 -34.99 0.07 -17.04
C GLN A 447 -33.75 0.32 -16.17
N SER A 448 -33.85 0.08 -14.86
CA SER A 448 -32.71 0.22 -13.95
C SER A 448 -31.60 -0.79 -14.28
N ILE A 449 -31.95 -2.05 -14.59
CA ILE A 449 -30.99 -3.07 -15.01
C ILE A 449 -30.34 -2.71 -16.34
N GLU A 450 -31.10 -2.25 -17.33
CA GLU A 450 -30.55 -1.83 -18.63
C GLU A 450 -29.62 -0.62 -18.50
N TYR A 451 -30.00 0.35 -17.66
CA TYR A 451 -29.18 1.53 -17.37
C TYR A 451 -27.85 1.16 -16.70
N GLU A 452 -27.88 0.32 -15.66
CA GLU A 452 -26.66 -0.13 -14.97
C GLU A 452 -25.81 -1.06 -15.84
N THR A 453 -26.44 -1.92 -16.65
CA THR A 453 -25.73 -2.76 -17.62
C THR A 453 -25.04 -1.91 -18.69
N GLY A 454 -25.69 -0.81 -19.13
CA GLY A 454 -25.11 0.18 -20.03
C GLY A 454 -23.86 0.85 -19.44
N LYS A 455 -23.92 1.31 -18.17
CA LYS A 455 -22.77 1.89 -17.47
C LYS A 455 -21.62 0.91 -17.30
N ILE A 456 -21.91 -0.35 -16.99
CA ILE A 456 -20.90 -1.40 -16.88
C ILE A 456 -20.24 -1.62 -18.25
N LYS A 457 -21.02 -1.67 -19.33
CA LYS A 457 -20.48 -1.82 -20.69
C LYS A 457 -19.60 -0.64 -21.10
N GLU A 458 -20.04 0.59 -20.85
CA GLU A 458 -19.24 1.80 -21.09
C GLU A 458 -17.96 1.82 -20.26
N SER A 459 -18.01 1.40 -18.99
CA SER A 459 -16.83 1.29 -18.13
C SER A 459 -15.87 0.21 -18.63
N VAL A 460 -16.38 -0.96 -19.03
CA VAL A 460 -15.56 -2.05 -19.60
C VAL A 460 -14.92 -1.62 -20.91
N GLU A 461 -15.64 -0.93 -21.79
CA GLU A 461 -15.07 -0.34 -23.02
C GLU A 461 -14.05 0.76 -22.71
N SER A 462 -14.26 1.59 -21.68
CA SER A 462 -13.26 2.57 -21.24
C SER A 462 -12.01 1.90 -20.65
N PHE A 463 -12.17 0.81 -19.91
CA PHE A 463 -11.07 -0.01 -19.39
C PHE A 463 -10.29 -0.66 -20.53
N ASP A 464 -10.97 -1.25 -21.50
CA ASP A 464 -10.32 -1.92 -22.63
C ASP A 464 -9.57 -0.92 -23.52
N ASN A 465 -10.12 0.29 -23.70
CA ASN A 465 -9.43 1.40 -24.36
C ASN A 465 -8.22 1.92 -23.55
N TYR A 466 -8.31 1.94 -22.21
CA TYR A 466 -7.19 2.31 -21.33
C TYR A 466 -6.06 1.26 -21.33
N PHE A 467 -6.38 -0.03 -21.44
CA PHE A 467 -5.37 -1.09 -21.52
C PHE A 467 -4.78 -1.26 -22.93
N SER A 468 -5.59 -1.04 -23.97
CA SER A 468 -5.23 -1.31 -25.37
C SER A 468 -4.71 -0.09 -26.14
N SER A 469 -4.78 1.13 -25.59
CA SER A 469 -4.25 2.34 -26.24
C SER A 469 -2.74 2.22 -26.50
N PRO A 470 -2.29 2.24 -27.77
CA PRO A 470 -0.88 2.08 -28.14
C PRO A 470 0.04 3.18 -27.63
N ASP A 471 -0.50 4.39 -27.40
CA ASP A 471 0.30 5.60 -27.13
C ASP A 471 0.14 6.14 -25.69
N THR A 472 -0.97 5.82 -25.03
CA THR A 472 -1.35 6.40 -23.71
C THR A 472 -1.86 5.37 -22.69
N GLY A 473 -2.02 4.11 -23.09
CA GLY A 473 -2.55 3.06 -22.24
C GLY A 473 -1.55 2.49 -21.24
N PHE A 474 -2.03 1.65 -20.31
CA PHE A 474 -1.18 1.03 -19.28
C PHE A 474 0.03 0.30 -19.88
N LYS A 475 -0.18 -0.42 -20.98
CA LYS A 475 0.89 -1.12 -21.70
C LYS A 475 1.94 -0.14 -22.25
N ALA A 476 1.52 0.96 -22.88
CA ALA A 476 2.43 1.98 -23.41
C ALA A 476 3.24 2.70 -22.33
N ARG A 477 2.61 2.98 -21.16
CA ARG A 477 3.30 3.59 -20.02
C ARG A 477 4.25 2.62 -19.34
N SER A 478 3.85 1.36 -19.17
CA SER A 478 4.72 0.31 -18.65
C SER A 478 5.93 0.10 -19.56
N THR A 479 5.73 0.06 -20.88
CA THR A 479 6.84 -0.04 -21.84
C THR A 479 7.75 1.19 -21.76
N ARG A 480 7.21 2.42 -21.70
CA ARG A 480 8.04 3.64 -21.51
C ARG A 480 8.83 3.63 -20.21
N VAL A 481 8.24 3.21 -19.10
CA VAL A 481 8.95 3.12 -17.82
C VAL A 481 10.07 2.08 -17.90
N VAL A 482 9.81 0.94 -18.54
CA VAL A 482 10.84 -0.08 -18.79
C VAL A 482 11.93 0.45 -19.72
N ASP A 483 11.57 1.16 -20.79
CA ASP A 483 12.52 1.76 -21.73
C ASP A 483 13.36 2.86 -21.06
N ASP A 484 12.76 3.72 -20.23
CA ASP A 484 13.46 4.75 -19.44
C ASP A 484 14.40 4.10 -18.40
N ILE A 485 13.97 3.01 -17.75
CA ILE A 485 14.84 2.25 -16.83
C ILE A 485 16.00 1.62 -17.60
N VAL A 486 15.74 1.01 -18.77
CA VAL A 486 16.77 0.40 -19.61
C VAL A 486 17.74 1.47 -20.13
N GLU A 487 17.26 2.64 -20.54
CA GLU A 487 18.08 3.75 -21.00
C GLU A 487 18.94 4.33 -19.86
N ASN A 488 18.36 4.52 -18.67
CA ASN A 488 19.09 4.97 -17.49
C ASN A 488 20.14 3.96 -17.04
N LEU A 489 19.81 2.66 -17.02
CA LEU A 489 20.76 1.59 -16.72
C LEU A 489 21.88 1.51 -17.77
N THR A 490 21.55 1.66 -19.05
CA THR A 490 22.54 1.67 -20.14
C THR A 490 23.49 2.86 -20.00
N THR A 491 22.95 4.04 -19.65
CA THR A 491 23.75 5.24 -19.40
C THR A 491 24.66 5.09 -18.18
N LEU A 492 24.13 4.54 -17.09
CA LEU A 492 24.91 4.24 -15.89
C LEU A 492 26.06 3.27 -16.19
N ILE A 493 25.77 2.15 -16.87
CA ILE A 493 26.77 1.15 -17.27
C ILE A 493 27.85 1.77 -18.16
N ASN A 494 27.47 2.63 -19.12
CA ASN A 494 28.42 3.29 -20.00
C ASN A 494 29.31 4.28 -19.25
N ASN A 495 28.75 5.04 -18.30
CA ASN A 495 29.51 5.95 -17.46
C ASN A 495 30.48 5.18 -16.54
N THR A 496 30.02 4.13 -15.87
CA THR A 496 30.89 3.28 -15.05
C THR A 496 32.00 2.62 -15.87
N LYS A 497 31.70 2.16 -17.09
CA LYS A 497 32.70 1.61 -18.02
C LYS A 497 33.72 2.66 -18.46
N TYR A 498 33.28 3.90 -18.67
CA TYR A 498 34.17 5.02 -18.98
C TYR A 498 35.10 5.36 -17.81
N ASP A 499 34.57 5.41 -16.60
CA ASP A 499 35.34 5.68 -15.38
C ASP A 499 36.37 4.57 -15.12
N TRP A 500 35.96 3.30 -15.19
CA TRP A 500 36.88 2.17 -15.07
C TRP A 500 37.95 2.17 -16.16
N SER A 501 37.59 2.53 -17.40
CA SER A 501 38.59 2.66 -18.47
C SER A 501 39.59 3.77 -18.20
N ASN A 502 39.18 4.87 -17.57
CA ASN A 502 40.09 5.96 -17.21
C ASN A 502 40.99 5.59 -16.04
N ASP A 503 40.46 4.89 -15.04
CA ASP A 503 41.25 4.44 -13.90
C ASP A 503 42.26 3.35 -14.29
N LEU A 504 41.87 2.42 -15.18
CA LEU A 504 42.80 1.47 -15.79
C LEU A 504 43.92 2.16 -16.58
N LYS A 505 43.61 3.24 -17.33
CA LYS A 505 44.63 4.03 -18.04
C LYS A 505 45.57 4.76 -17.08
N LYS A 506 45.06 5.28 -15.96
CA LYS A 506 45.90 5.90 -14.91
C LYS A 506 46.80 4.88 -14.25
N LEU A 507 46.27 3.69 -13.96
CA LEU A 507 47.04 2.59 -13.39
C LEU A 507 48.16 2.17 -14.35
N ASP A 508 47.85 1.96 -15.62
CA ASP A 508 48.83 1.62 -16.66
C ASP A 508 49.93 2.70 -16.79
N HIS A 509 49.53 3.98 -16.78
CA HIS A 509 50.47 5.09 -16.77
C HIS A 509 51.39 5.10 -15.53
N ASN A 510 50.84 4.84 -14.35
CA ASN A 510 51.61 4.79 -13.10
C ASN A 510 52.57 3.60 -13.08
N VAL A 511 52.12 2.42 -13.53
CA VAL A 511 52.97 1.23 -13.67
C VAL A 511 54.12 1.51 -14.64
N LYS A 512 53.83 2.14 -15.78
CA LYS A 512 54.85 2.51 -16.76
C LYS A 512 55.88 3.50 -16.19
N LYS A 513 55.43 4.50 -15.43
CA LYS A 513 56.31 5.46 -14.75
C LYS A 513 57.21 4.78 -13.71
N ILE A 514 56.67 3.83 -12.93
CA ILE A 514 57.46 3.05 -11.97
C ILE A 514 58.52 2.21 -12.69
N LEU A 515 58.17 1.58 -13.82
CA LEU A 515 59.12 0.81 -14.63
C LEU A 515 60.23 1.70 -15.20
N GLU A 516 59.89 2.86 -15.77
CA GLU A 516 60.86 3.84 -16.28
C GLU A 516 61.80 4.33 -15.17
N GLU A 517 61.28 4.59 -13.97
CA GLU A 517 62.06 5.05 -12.83
C GLU A 517 62.97 3.95 -12.28
N THR A 518 62.48 2.70 -12.26
CA THR A 518 63.27 1.51 -11.90
C THR A 518 64.41 1.27 -12.88
N ASP A 519 64.14 1.34 -14.19
CA ASP A 519 65.16 1.24 -15.23
C ASP A 519 66.22 2.33 -15.09
N ARG A 520 65.80 3.57 -14.77
CA ARG A 520 66.72 4.69 -14.54
C ARG A 520 67.60 4.48 -13.31
N ILE A 521 67.05 3.94 -12.23
CA ILE A 521 67.80 3.58 -11.02
C ILE A 521 68.81 2.49 -11.35
N LEU A 522 68.39 1.43 -12.06
CA LEU A 522 69.27 0.35 -12.48
C LEU A 522 70.39 0.85 -13.41
N GLU A 523 70.09 1.70 -14.38
CA GLU A 523 71.07 2.26 -15.30
C GLU A 523 72.07 3.19 -14.60
N ASN A 524 71.60 3.97 -13.62
CA ASN A 524 72.47 4.82 -12.79
C ASN A 524 73.36 3.99 -11.86
N ALA A 525 72.81 2.95 -11.23
CA ALA A 525 73.58 1.99 -10.43
C ALA A 525 74.65 1.30 -11.29
N TYR A 526 74.29 0.92 -12.52
CA TYR A 526 75.21 0.30 -13.47
C TYR A 526 76.30 1.26 -13.95
N ARG A 527 75.97 2.52 -14.28
CA ARG A 527 76.95 3.56 -14.59
C ARG A 527 77.89 3.84 -13.43
N GLY A 528 77.36 3.89 -12.20
CA GLY A 528 78.15 4.02 -10.98
C GLY A 528 79.12 2.84 -10.83
N GLY A 529 78.64 1.61 -11.00
CA GLY A 529 79.46 0.40 -10.97
C GLY A 529 80.53 0.35 -12.06
N ARG A 530 80.24 0.89 -13.25
CA ARG A 530 81.19 1.00 -14.37
C ARG A 530 82.30 2.02 -14.11
N LEU A 531 81.97 3.15 -13.47
CA LEU A 531 82.93 4.19 -13.08
C LEU A 531 83.89 3.73 -11.98
N VAL A 532 83.46 2.81 -11.12
CA VAL A 532 84.28 2.26 -10.01
C VAL A 532 85.08 1.01 -10.44
N GLY A 533 84.95 0.56 -11.69
CA GLY A 533 85.74 -0.56 -12.25
C GLY A 533 85.34 -1.96 -11.77
N GLN A 534 84.40 -2.09 -10.83
CA GLN A 534 84.01 -3.36 -10.21
C GLN A 534 83.04 -4.22 -11.04
N PHE A 535 82.38 -3.67 -12.06
CA PHE A 535 81.31 -4.37 -12.81
C PHE A 535 81.65 -4.70 -14.27
N HIS A 536 82.87 -4.43 -14.74
CA HIS A 536 83.28 -4.72 -16.12
C HIS A 536 83.23 -6.22 -16.46
N SER A 537 83.48 -7.09 -15.47
CA SER A 537 83.40 -8.55 -15.62
C SER A 537 81.97 -9.10 -15.65
N LEU A 538 80.98 -8.33 -15.17
CA LEU A 538 79.57 -8.72 -15.11
C LEU A 538 78.75 -8.20 -16.31
N GLU A 539 79.34 -7.30 -17.11
CA GLU A 539 78.70 -6.74 -18.31
C GLU A 539 78.22 -7.79 -19.31
N PRO A 540 78.99 -8.85 -19.62
CA PRO A 540 78.52 -9.89 -20.51
C PRO A 540 77.38 -10.73 -19.93
N ILE A 541 77.40 -11.00 -18.62
CA ILE A 541 76.32 -11.72 -17.90
C ILE A 541 75.01 -10.94 -18.00
N HIS A 542 75.08 -9.63 -17.77
CA HIS A 542 73.91 -8.78 -17.76
C HIS A 542 73.29 -8.61 -19.15
N LYS A 543 74.12 -8.51 -20.20
CA LYS A 543 73.64 -8.51 -21.58
C LYS A 543 72.95 -9.83 -21.96
N ILE A 544 73.50 -10.98 -21.53
CA ILE A 544 72.88 -12.31 -21.74
C ILE A 544 71.50 -12.39 -21.05
N LEU A 545 71.40 -11.93 -19.80
CA LEU A 545 70.14 -11.97 -19.03
C LEU A 545 69.05 -11.04 -19.58
N ARG A 546 69.43 -9.99 -20.32
CA ARG A 546 68.52 -9.06 -21.00
C ARG A 546 68.22 -9.43 -22.45
N ASP A 547 68.72 -10.57 -22.93
CA ASP A 547 68.59 -11.02 -24.32
C ASP A 547 69.19 -10.03 -25.33
N GLU A 548 70.18 -9.24 -24.92
CA GLU A 548 70.91 -8.30 -25.77
C GLU A 548 71.95 -9.04 -26.63
N GLN A 549 72.22 -8.57 -27.84
CA GLN A 549 73.26 -9.17 -28.69
C GLN A 549 74.65 -9.05 -28.04
N VAL A 550 75.20 -10.19 -27.64
CA VAL A 550 76.57 -10.35 -27.17
C VAL A 550 77.43 -11.03 -28.23
N SER A 551 78.66 -10.56 -28.40
CA SER A 551 79.64 -11.28 -29.21
C SER A 551 79.90 -12.67 -28.63
N LYS A 552 80.31 -13.64 -29.45
CA LYS A 552 80.63 -15.00 -28.98
C LYS A 552 81.65 -14.97 -27.82
N THR A 553 82.62 -14.06 -27.89
CA THR A 553 83.65 -13.85 -26.87
C THR A 553 83.05 -13.32 -25.56
N GLU A 554 82.23 -12.26 -25.61
CA GLU A 554 81.52 -11.75 -24.43
C GLU A 554 80.58 -12.80 -23.84
N GLY A 555 79.81 -13.50 -24.68
CA GLY A 555 78.92 -14.58 -24.26
C GLY A 555 79.65 -15.67 -23.49
N THR A 556 80.81 -16.10 -24.01
CA THR A 556 81.63 -17.13 -23.39
C THR A 556 82.24 -16.66 -22.05
N ILE A 557 82.71 -15.41 -21.99
CA ILE A 557 83.19 -14.78 -20.73
C ILE A 557 82.05 -14.71 -19.71
N GLY A 558 80.84 -14.34 -20.13
CA GLY A 558 79.66 -14.28 -19.28
C GLY A 558 79.30 -15.65 -18.69
N VAL A 559 79.26 -16.69 -19.52
CA VAL A 559 78.96 -18.06 -19.09
C VAL A 559 80.03 -18.60 -18.14
N ILE A 560 81.32 -18.40 -18.45
CA ILE A 560 82.42 -18.80 -17.55
C ILE A 560 82.29 -18.11 -16.20
N THR A 561 81.99 -16.82 -16.20
CA THR A 561 81.85 -16.04 -14.97
C THR A 561 80.65 -16.53 -14.15
N MET A 562 79.49 -16.79 -14.77
CA MET A 562 78.33 -17.40 -14.09
C MET A 562 78.68 -18.77 -13.48
N LEU A 563 79.31 -19.67 -14.26
CA LEU A 563 79.69 -21.00 -13.80
C LEU A 563 80.71 -20.95 -12.66
N THR A 564 81.64 -19.99 -12.69
CA THR A 564 82.61 -19.77 -11.61
C THR A 564 81.92 -19.33 -10.33
N TYR A 565 80.95 -18.40 -10.40
CA TYR A 565 80.17 -17.98 -9.24
C TYR A 565 79.29 -19.11 -8.67
N ILE A 566 78.63 -19.89 -9.54
CA ILE A 566 77.85 -21.07 -9.13
C ILE A 566 78.74 -22.11 -8.45
N LYS A 567 79.94 -22.36 -8.99
CA LYS A 567 80.93 -23.26 -8.38
C LYS A 567 81.35 -22.78 -6.98
N ILE A 568 81.68 -21.50 -6.84
CA ILE A 568 82.05 -20.90 -5.55
C ILE A 568 80.90 -21.03 -4.54
N TRP A 569 79.67 -20.77 -4.97
CA TRP A 569 78.49 -20.89 -4.13
C TRP A 569 78.22 -22.34 -3.71
N LEU A 570 78.31 -23.30 -4.64
CA LEU A 570 78.14 -24.72 -4.33
C LEU A 570 79.22 -25.22 -3.39
N GLY A 571 80.49 -24.87 -3.62
CA GLY A 571 81.60 -25.28 -2.75
C GLY A 571 81.55 -24.72 -1.33
N LYS A 572 80.86 -23.59 -1.13
CA LYS A 572 80.61 -23.03 0.21
C LYS A 572 79.47 -23.73 0.95
N ASN A 573 78.51 -24.30 0.22
CA ASN A 573 77.27 -24.82 0.80
C ASN A 573 77.16 -26.36 0.76
N TYR A 574 77.98 -27.04 -0.05
CA TYR A 574 77.93 -28.48 -0.28
C TYR A 574 79.36 -29.06 -0.44
N SER A 575 79.61 -30.26 0.08
CA SER A 575 80.94 -30.89 0.11
C SER A 575 81.23 -31.84 -1.07
N GLU A 576 80.57 -31.67 -2.22
CA GLU A 576 80.65 -32.61 -3.36
C GLU A 576 81.66 -32.18 -4.43
N GLU A 577 82.08 -33.16 -5.26
CA GLU A 577 83.11 -33.04 -6.31
C GLU A 577 82.77 -31.96 -7.35
N LEU A 578 83.41 -30.79 -7.22
CA LEU A 578 83.30 -29.65 -8.14
C LEU A 578 84.11 -29.81 -9.44
N ASP A 579 84.81 -30.94 -9.61
CA ASP A 579 85.72 -31.23 -10.74
C ASP A 579 85.01 -31.15 -12.10
N THR A 580 83.69 -31.37 -12.14
CA THR A 580 82.89 -31.25 -13.35
C THR A 580 82.76 -29.80 -13.83
N PHE A 581 82.65 -28.83 -12.90
CA PHE A 581 82.63 -27.41 -13.24
C PHE A 581 83.99 -26.96 -13.77
N ASP A 582 85.08 -27.44 -13.18
CA ASP A 582 86.43 -27.11 -13.63
C ASP A 582 86.69 -27.56 -15.06
N LYS A 583 86.29 -28.79 -15.42
CA LYS A 583 86.42 -29.30 -16.79
C LYS A 583 85.59 -28.48 -17.80
N VAL A 584 84.40 -28.04 -17.42
CA VAL A 584 83.55 -27.21 -18.29
C VAL A 584 84.14 -25.80 -18.44
N ILE A 585 84.60 -25.19 -17.35
CA ILE A 585 85.24 -23.87 -17.36
C ILE A 585 86.54 -23.92 -18.17
N GLU A 586 87.39 -24.93 -17.98
CA GLU A 586 88.63 -25.12 -18.75
C GLU A 586 88.38 -25.30 -20.25
N ASN A 587 87.35 -26.07 -20.64
CA ASN A 587 87.00 -26.24 -22.05
C ASN A 587 86.51 -24.92 -22.67
N LEU A 588 85.68 -24.15 -21.96
CA LEU A 588 85.23 -22.84 -22.41
C LEU A 588 86.37 -21.82 -22.47
N MET A 589 87.32 -21.87 -21.54
CA MET A 589 88.54 -21.05 -21.55
C MET A 589 89.48 -21.42 -22.71
N ARG A 590 89.58 -22.72 -23.06
CA ARG A 590 90.36 -23.18 -24.22
C ARG A 590 89.75 -22.69 -25.53
N ASP A 591 88.43 -22.75 -25.68
CA ASP A 591 87.71 -22.22 -26.84
C ASP A 591 87.85 -20.68 -26.99
N LEU A 592 88.07 -19.95 -25.88
CA LEU A 592 88.42 -18.52 -25.90
C LEU A 592 89.87 -18.28 -26.35
N GLY A 593 90.79 -19.20 -26.01
CA GLY A 593 92.20 -19.14 -26.40
C GLY A 593 92.44 -19.37 -27.90
N ASP A 594 91.53 -20.05 -28.59
CA ASP A 594 91.57 -20.24 -30.05
C ASP A 594 90.96 -19.06 -30.84
N ILE A 595 90.37 -18.07 -30.15
CA ILE A 595 89.73 -16.86 -30.73
C ILE A 595 90.65 -15.62 -30.64
N TYR A 596 91.70 -15.66 -29.81
CA TYR A 596 92.77 -14.66 -29.72
C TYR A 596 94.03 -15.14 -30.45
#